data_AF-A0A1I2NLR3-F1
#
_entry.id   AF-A0A1I2NLR3-F1
#
_cell.length_a   1.000
_cell.length_b   1.000
_cell.length_c   1.000
_cell.angle_alpha   90.00
_cell.angle_beta   90.00
_cell.angle_gamma   90.00
#
_symmetry.space_group_name_H-M   'P 1'
#
loop_
_entity.id
_entity.type
_entity.pdbx_description
1 polymer ?
#
loop_
_entity_poly.entity_id
_entity_poly.type
_entity_poly.pdbx_seq_one_letter_code
_entity_poly.pdbx_strand_id
1 'polypeptide(L)'
;MPSEAVLIDTMNYYPDRDGRLAELDAGGPTSSALVQRHLADSRVVKAFNSIDFRRLFLSARPSGAPDRSALPLAGDDAAAKARVAELLDVLGYDAVDIGTLADSWRSEPGTPVHVQPYLAAQPEGLSQEEAQRWFFETPGVPVPADRVRELTDAAVRRPAGEVRGTLARD
;
A
#
# COMPACT_ATOMS: atom_id res chain seq x y z
N MET A 1 16.12 16.46 -11.33
CA MET A 1 14.95 16.60 -10.44
C MET A 1 15.32 17.63 -9.40
N PRO A 2 14.42 18.52 -8.94
CA PRO A 2 14.76 19.42 -7.86
C PRO A 2 15.15 18.57 -6.64
N SER A 3 16.35 18.80 -6.13
CA SER A 3 16.79 18.29 -4.83
C SER A 3 15.76 18.75 -3.80
N GLU A 4 15.30 17.85 -2.92
CA GLU A 4 14.28 18.06 -1.87
C GLU A 4 12.80 17.75 -2.20
N ALA A 5 12.48 17.18 -3.37
CA ALA A 5 11.10 16.79 -3.65
C ALA A 5 10.62 15.63 -2.74
N VAL A 6 9.39 15.74 -2.22
CA VAL A 6 8.67 14.61 -1.62
C VAL A 6 8.27 13.67 -2.74
N LEU A 7 8.73 12.43 -2.68
CA LEU A 7 8.36 11.37 -3.62
C LEU A 7 7.43 10.39 -2.93
N ILE A 8 6.22 10.25 -3.46
CA ILE A 8 5.26 9.26 -2.97
C ILE A 8 5.48 7.97 -3.74
N ASP A 9 5.96 6.94 -3.06
CA ASP A 9 6.12 5.60 -3.62
C ASP A 9 4.84 4.78 -3.42
N THR A 10 4.14 4.50 -4.52
CA THR A 10 2.92 3.68 -4.53
C THR A 10 3.17 2.25 -4.98
N MET A 11 4.43 1.84 -5.14
CA MET A 11 4.80 0.58 -5.79
C MET A 11 4.73 -0.62 -4.83
N ASN A 12 4.64 -1.80 -5.44
CA ASN A 12 4.73 -3.10 -4.80
C ASN A 12 5.65 -3.97 -5.66
N TYR A 13 6.59 -4.70 -5.04
CA TYR A 13 7.49 -5.61 -5.75
C TYR A 13 6.80 -6.96 -5.99
N TYR A 14 6.74 -7.37 -7.25
CA TYR A 14 6.21 -8.66 -7.69
C TYR A 14 7.20 -9.30 -8.69
N PRO A 15 7.98 -10.32 -8.30
CA PRO A 15 9.03 -10.91 -9.14
C PRO A 15 8.55 -11.38 -10.52
N ASP A 16 7.32 -11.90 -10.61
CA ASP A 16 6.73 -12.38 -11.86
C ASP A 16 6.48 -11.24 -12.87
N ARG A 17 6.29 -10.01 -12.38
CA ARG A 17 6.09 -8.80 -13.19
C ARG A 17 7.39 -8.01 -13.39
N ASP A 18 8.15 -7.85 -12.31
CA ASP A 18 9.28 -6.93 -12.21
C ASP A 18 10.62 -7.58 -12.57
N GLY A 19 10.65 -8.91 -12.69
CA GLY A 19 11.88 -9.69 -12.67
C GLY A 19 12.44 -9.83 -11.25
N ARG A 20 13.48 -10.66 -11.12
CA ARG A 20 14.12 -10.95 -9.83
C ARG A 20 15.13 -9.86 -9.47
N LEU A 21 14.92 -9.20 -8.34
CA LEU A 21 15.84 -8.22 -7.76
C LEU A 21 16.57 -8.86 -6.57
N ALA A 22 17.83 -9.24 -6.78
CA ALA A 22 18.63 -10.01 -5.81
C ALA A 22 18.67 -9.37 -4.41
N GLU A 23 18.73 -8.05 -4.30
CA GLU A 23 18.73 -7.34 -3.01
C GLU A 23 17.42 -7.51 -2.23
N LEU A 24 16.28 -7.52 -2.93
CA LEU A 24 14.96 -7.72 -2.31
C LEU A 24 14.74 -9.20 -1.99
N ASP A 25 15.10 -10.08 -2.94
CA ASP A 25 14.96 -11.53 -2.80
C ASP A 25 15.82 -12.08 -1.63
N ALA A 26 16.97 -11.47 -1.35
CA ALA A 26 17.83 -11.82 -0.22
C ALA A 26 17.31 -11.30 1.15
N GLY A 27 16.14 -10.66 1.19
CA GLY A 27 15.58 -10.07 2.41
C GLY A 27 16.30 -8.79 2.87
N GLY A 28 16.99 -8.11 1.95
CA GLY A 28 17.74 -6.89 2.21
C GLY A 28 16.86 -5.66 2.51
N PRO A 29 17.04 -4.51 1.83
CA PRO A 29 16.17 -3.35 2.02
C PRO A 29 14.72 -3.67 1.64
N THR A 30 13.75 -2.91 2.15
CA THR A 30 12.38 -2.91 1.63
C THR A 30 12.35 -2.35 0.20
N SER A 31 11.26 -2.58 -0.53
CA SER A 31 11.11 -2.06 -1.90
C SER A 31 11.29 -0.53 -1.94
N SER A 32 10.67 0.18 -0.99
CA SER A 32 10.74 1.64 -0.90
C SER A 32 12.10 2.15 -0.39
N ALA A 33 12.80 1.39 0.45
CA ALA A 33 14.18 1.72 0.82
C ALA A 33 15.13 1.59 -0.38
N LEU A 34 14.89 0.64 -1.29
CA LEU A 34 15.64 0.54 -2.55
C LEU A 34 15.35 1.75 -3.46
N VAL A 35 14.08 2.18 -3.56
CA VAL A 35 13.70 3.42 -4.28
C VAL A 35 14.43 4.64 -3.74
N GLN A 36 14.50 4.80 -2.41
CA GLN A 36 15.23 5.91 -1.78
C GLN A 36 16.73 5.90 -2.12
N ARG A 37 17.36 4.73 -2.25
CA ARG A 37 18.77 4.62 -2.69
C ARG A 37 18.95 5.08 -4.14
N HIS A 38 18.02 4.72 -5.03
CA HIS A 38 18.07 5.14 -6.44
C HIS A 38 17.79 6.63 -6.62
N LEU A 39 16.97 7.21 -5.74
CA LEU A 39 16.55 8.61 -5.78
C LEU A 39 17.05 9.33 -4.53
N ALA A 40 18.37 9.28 -4.30
CA ALA A 40 19.03 9.73 -3.08
C ALA A 40 18.71 11.18 -2.67
N ASP A 41 18.42 12.05 -3.64
CA ASP A 41 18.11 13.46 -3.39
C ASP A 41 16.61 13.74 -3.11
N SER A 42 15.78 12.69 -3.07
CA SER A 42 14.34 12.77 -2.78
C SER A 42 14.05 12.41 -1.32
N ARG A 43 12.87 12.82 -0.83
CA ARG A 43 12.32 12.37 0.46
C ARG A 43 11.20 11.36 0.17
N VAL A 44 11.54 10.08 0.17
CA VAL A 44 10.59 9.01 -0.20
C VAL A 44 9.63 8.72 0.95
N VAL A 45 8.35 8.65 0.62
CA VAL A 45 7.28 8.20 1.52
C VAL A 45 6.47 7.13 0.79
N LYS A 46 6.39 5.92 1.34
CA LYS A 46 5.51 4.87 0.84
C LYS A 46 4.07 5.19 1.28
N ALA A 47 3.13 5.22 0.35
CA ALA A 47 1.70 5.37 0.62
C ALA A 47 0.87 4.83 -0.54
N PHE A 48 -0.45 4.67 -0.37
CA PHE A 48 -1.40 4.16 -1.39
C PHE A 48 -1.18 2.72 -1.87
N ASN A 49 -0.05 2.09 -1.53
CA ASN A 49 0.33 0.79 -2.07
C ASN A 49 -0.60 -0.35 -1.58
N SER A 50 -1.30 -0.16 -0.46
CA SER A 50 -2.12 -1.17 0.22
C SER A 50 -3.60 -1.18 -0.20
N ILE A 51 -4.03 -0.32 -1.11
CA ILE A 51 -5.42 -0.23 -1.60
C ILE A 51 -5.44 -0.40 -3.12
N ASP A 52 -6.45 -1.08 -3.67
CA ASP A 52 -6.58 -1.20 -5.12
C ASP A 52 -7.14 0.08 -5.76
N PHE A 53 -6.82 0.27 -7.04
CA PHE A 53 -7.17 1.47 -7.78
C PHE A 53 -8.68 1.76 -7.84
N ARG A 54 -9.56 0.74 -7.79
CA ARG A 54 -11.02 0.96 -7.82
C ARG A 54 -11.48 1.53 -6.49
N ARG A 55 -11.05 0.94 -5.38
CA ARG A 55 -11.43 1.41 -4.04
C ARG A 55 -10.77 2.74 -3.70
N LEU A 56 -9.56 2.99 -4.18
CA LEU A 56 -8.93 4.30 -4.10
C LEU A 56 -9.76 5.40 -4.79
N PHE A 57 -10.41 5.08 -5.91
CA PHE A 57 -11.24 6.05 -6.62
C PHE A 57 -12.64 6.22 -6.01
N LEU A 58 -13.25 5.13 -5.52
CA LEU A 58 -14.67 5.12 -5.12
C LEU A 58 -14.91 5.31 -3.61
N SER A 59 -13.90 5.07 -2.76
CA SER A 59 -14.06 5.06 -1.31
C SER A 59 -13.70 6.37 -0.61
N ALA A 60 -13.34 7.43 -1.35
CA ALA A 60 -13.01 8.72 -0.77
C ALA A 60 -14.18 9.27 0.06
N ARG A 61 -13.88 9.81 1.25
CA ARG A 61 -14.87 10.45 2.13
C ARG A 61 -14.34 11.76 2.72
N PRO A 62 -15.22 12.76 2.95
CA PRO A 62 -14.83 13.98 3.65
C PRO A 62 -14.20 13.70 5.01
N SER A 63 -13.35 14.63 5.47
CA SER A 63 -12.75 14.55 6.81
C SER A 63 -13.82 14.43 7.90
N GLY A 64 -13.59 13.52 8.85
CA GLY A 64 -14.52 13.22 9.96
C GLY A 64 -15.72 12.33 9.60
N ALA A 65 -15.87 11.87 8.36
CA ALA A 65 -16.91 10.91 8.01
C ALA A 65 -16.69 9.57 8.75
N PRO A 66 -17.74 8.97 9.35
CA PRO A 66 -17.60 7.74 10.16
C PRO A 66 -17.21 6.50 9.33
N ASP A 67 -17.41 6.54 8.01
CA ASP A 67 -17.05 5.48 7.06
C ASP A 67 -15.78 5.80 6.26
N ARG A 68 -14.96 6.74 6.74
CA ARG A 68 -13.67 7.08 6.11
C ARG A 68 -12.64 6.01 6.38
N SER A 69 -11.93 5.61 5.32
CA SER A 69 -10.82 4.66 5.43
C SER A 69 -9.51 5.37 5.74
N ALA A 70 -8.63 4.71 6.47
CA ALA A 70 -7.24 5.13 6.66
C ALA A 70 -6.31 4.36 5.71
N LEU A 71 -5.17 4.94 5.36
CA LEU A 71 -4.09 4.27 4.62
C LEU A 71 -2.76 4.36 5.40
N PRO A 72 -1.94 3.30 5.39
CA PRO A 72 -0.62 3.34 6.00
C PRO A 72 0.34 4.21 5.17
N LEU A 73 1.26 4.88 5.86
CA LEU A 73 2.39 5.56 5.24
C LEU A 73 3.69 5.34 6.03
N ALA A 74 4.81 5.29 5.34
CA ALA A 74 6.13 5.06 5.93
C ALA A 74 7.20 5.91 5.24
N GLY A 75 8.14 6.47 6.00
CA GLY A 75 9.15 7.38 5.46
C GLY A 75 10.11 7.89 6.54
N ASP A 76 11.32 8.24 6.14
CA ASP A 76 12.40 8.62 7.07
C ASP A 76 12.38 10.12 7.42
N ASP A 77 11.75 10.95 6.58
CA ASP A 77 11.58 12.39 6.80
C ASP A 77 10.18 12.71 7.35
N ALA A 78 10.14 13.27 8.56
CA ALA A 78 8.88 13.58 9.25
C ALA A 78 8.05 14.67 8.54
N ALA A 79 8.68 15.67 7.93
CA ALA A 79 7.98 16.73 7.20
C ALA A 79 7.39 16.20 5.89
N ALA A 80 8.09 15.31 5.20
CA ALA A 80 7.59 14.62 4.02
C ALA A 80 6.37 13.75 4.37
N LYS A 81 6.45 12.97 5.46
CA LYS A 81 5.30 12.18 5.96
C LYS A 81 4.09 13.05 6.29
N ALA A 82 4.29 14.18 6.99
CA ALA A 82 3.22 15.12 7.29
C ALA A 82 2.56 15.65 6.00
N ARG A 83 3.36 16.00 4.99
CA ARG A 83 2.83 16.47 3.71
C ARG A 83 2.03 15.41 2.95
N VAL A 84 2.44 14.15 3.02
CA VAL A 84 1.68 13.03 2.44
C VAL A 84 0.40 12.74 3.23
N ALA A 85 0.42 12.87 4.57
CA ALA A 85 -0.77 12.75 5.39
C ALA A 85 -1.81 13.85 5.08
N GLU A 86 -1.37 15.09 4.86
CA GLU A 86 -2.24 16.17 4.38
C GLU A 86 -2.85 15.86 3.01
N LEU A 87 -2.08 15.30 2.09
CA LEU A 87 -2.59 14.89 0.79
C LEU A 87 -3.63 13.77 0.92
N LEU A 88 -3.39 12.77 1.77
CA LEU A 88 -4.37 11.73 2.07
C LEU A 88 -5.67 12.33 2.61
N ASP A 89 -5.57 13.30 3.52
CA ASP A 89 -6.75 13.99 4.05
C ASP A 89 -7.53 14.72 2.93
N VAL A 90 -6.85 15.47 2.07
CA VAL A 90 -7.48 16.14 0.92
C VAL A 90 -8.14 15.13 -0.03
N LEU A 91 -7.54 13.96 -0.24
CA LEU A 91 -8.06 12.91 -1.11
C LEU A 91 -9.15 12.06 -0.44
N GLY A 92 -9.46 12.31 0.83
CA GLY A 92 -10.56 11.67 1.53
C GLY A 92 -10.19 10.40 2.29
N TYR A 93 -8.95 10.30 2.77
CA TYR A 93 -8.43 9.20 3.57
C TYR A 93 -7.75 9.70 4.84
N ASP A 94 -7.88 8.94 5.92
CA ASP A 94 -7.04 9.14 7.10
C ASP A 94 -5.63 8.55 6.86
N ALA A 95 -4.65 8.98 7.64
CA ALA A 95 -3.28 8.50 7.55
C ALA A 95 -2.88 7.73 8.82
N VAL A 96 -2.20 6.60 8.64
CA VAL A 96 -1.53 5.85 9.72
C VAL A 96 -0.04 5.82 9.44
N ASP A 97 0.74 6.56 10.23
CA ASP A 97 2.20 6.48 10.18
C ASP A 97 2.65 5.15 10.79
N ILE A 98 3.28 4.31 9.96
CA ILE A 98 3.79 2.98 10.35
C ILE A 98 5.31 2.97 10.55
N GLY A 99 5.96 4.14 10.55
CA GLY A 99 7.38 4.30 10.87
C GLY A 99 8.25 4.72 9.69
N THR A 100 9.42 4.09 9.58
CA THR A 100 10.49 4.40 8.63
C THR A 100 10.33 3.62 7.32
N LEU A 101 11.14 3.92 6.30
CA LEU A 101 11.18 3.07 5.09
C LEU A 101 11.59 1.63 5.41
N ALA A 102 12.34 1.39 6.49
CA ALA A 102 12.64 0.04 6.96
C ALA A 102 11.42 -0.70 7.53
N ASP A 103 10.36 0.02 7.93
CA ASP A 103 9.10 -0.53 8.42
C ASP A 103 8.04 -0.69 7.32
N SER A 104 8.31 -0.14 6.12
CA SER A 104 7.35 -0.08 5.02
C SER A 104 6.89 -1.45 4.50
N TRP A 105 7.61 -2.52 4.83
CA TRP A 105 7.20 -3.89 4.49
C TRP A 105 5.89 -4.30 5.16
N ARG A 106 5.49 -3.65 6.26
CA ARG A 106 4.23 -3.94 6.97
C ARG A 106 2.98 -3.66 6.15
N SER A 107 3.10 -2.92 5.04
CA SER A 107 2.03 -2.68 4.07
C SER A 107 2.26 -3.33 2.71
N GLU A 108 3.32 -4.12 2.53
CA GLU A 108 3.66 -4.76 1.25
C GLU A 108 2.79 -6.01 0.96
N PRO A 109 2.82 -6.56 -0.27
CA PRO A 109 2.05 -7.75 -0.62
C PRO A 109 2.30 -8.93 0.33
N GLY A 110 1.21 -9.59 0.74
CA GLY A 110 1.25 -10.69 1.70
C GLY A 110 1.12 -10.28 3.16
N THR A 111 1.07 -8.98 3.45
CA THR A 111 0.74 -8.48 4.78
C THR A 111 -0.77 -8.36 5.01
N PRO A 112 -1.25 -8.41 6.26
CA PRO A 112 -2.69 -8.36 6.58
C PRO A 112 -3.40 -7.09 6.10
N VAL A 113 -2.68 -5.96 5.99
CA VAL A 113 -3.28 -4.68 5.57
C VAL A 113 -3.39 -4.54 4.05
N HIS A 114 -2.71 -5.40 3.27
CA HIS A 114 -2.58 -5.23 1.83
C HIS A 114 -3.83 -5.68 1.07
N VAL A 115 -4.55 -4.72 0.49
CA VAL A 115 -5.74 -4.82 -0.38
C VAL A 115 -6.97 -5.43 0.28
N GLN A 116 -6.84 -6.62 0.86
CA GLN A 116 -7.96 -7.43 1.35
C GLN A 116 -8.88 -6.71 2.34
N PRO A 117 -8.39 -5.93 3.34
CA PRO A 117 -9.28 -5.25 4.27
C PRO A 117 -10.22 -4.23 3.62
N TYR A 118 -9.82 -3.63 2.49
CA TYR A 118 -10.60 -2.62 1.76
C TYR A 118 -11.61 -3.25 0.80
N LEU A 119 -11.62 -4.58 0.70
CA LEU A 119 -12.40 -5.35 -0.25
C LEU A 119 -13.32 -6.31 0.52
N ALA A 120 -14.57 -6.49 0.07
CA ALA A 120 -15.41 -7.54 0.63
C ALA A 120 -14.80 -8.92 0.32
N ALA A 121 -15.08 -9.93 1.15
CA ALA A 121 -14.64 -11.29 0.85
C ALA A 121 -15.20 -11.74 -0.51
N GLN A 122 -14.33 -12.23 -1.40
CA GLN A 122 -14.76 -12.76 -2.68
C GLN A 122 -15.60 -14.03 -2.48
N PRO A 123 -16.76 -14.17 -3.12
CA PRO A 123 -17.50 -15.42 -3.13
C PRO A 123 -16.68 -16.56 -3.72
N GLU A 124 -16.80 -17.74 -3.14
CA GLU A 124 -16.18 -18.95 -3.67
C GLU A 124 -16.89 -19.42 -4.95
N GLY A 125 -16.15 -20.12 -5.83
CA GLY A 125 -16.73 -20.79 -7.00
C GLY A 125 -17.04 -19.89 -8.21
N LEU A 126 -16.66 -18.62 -8.19
CA LEU A 126 -16.82 -17.72 -9.34
C LEU A 126 -15.94 -18.17 -10.52
N SER A 127 -16.50 -18.13 -11.73
CA SER A 127 -15.69 -18.11 -12.96
C SER A 127 -14.80 -16.87 -13.01
N GLN A 128 -13.82 -16.85 -13.92
CA GLN A 128 -12.95 -15.68 -14.07
C GLN A 128 -13.72 -14.41 -14.46
N GLU A 129 -14.74 -14.52 -15.31
CA GLU A 129 -15.55 -13.36 -15.71
C GLU A 129 -16.37 -12.84 -14.54
N GLU A 130 -16.99 -13.74 -13.76
CA GLU A 130 -17.76 -13.37 -12.57
C GLU A 130 -16.87 -12.76 -11.50
N ALA A 131 -15.66 -13.30 -11.28
CA ALA A 131 -14.65 -12.76 -10.39
C ALA A 131 -14.23 -11.35 -10.81
N GLN A 132 -13.99 -11.14 -12.10
CA GLN A 132 -13.65 -9.84 -12.64
C GLN A 132 -14.80 -8.84 -12.42
N ARG A 133 -16.03 -9.22 -12.80
CA ARG A 133 -17.21 -8.39 -12.62
C ARG A 133 -17.42 -8.02 -11.15
N TRP A 134 -17.38 -9.01 -10.27
CA TRP A 134 -17.46 -8.83 -8.83
C TRP A 134 -16.39 -7.86 -8.34
N PHE A 135 -15.14 -7.99 -8.77
CA PHE A 135 -14.06 -7.08 -8.36
C PHE A 135 -14.35 -5.62 -8.77
N PHE A 136 -14.86 -5.38 -9.99
CA PHE A 136 -15.12 -4.03 -10.47
C PHE A 136 -16.40 -3.40 -9.90
N GLU A 137 -17.40 -4.20 -9.54
CA GLU A 137 -18.72 -3.73 -9.08
C GLU A 137 -18.84 -3.67 -7.54
N THR A 138 -18.06 -4.47 -6.82
CA THR A 138 -18.15 -4.55 -5.35
C THR A 138 -17.67 -3.26 -4.70
N PRO A 139 -18.46 -2.61 -3.82
CA PRO A 139 -18.03 -1.44 -3.06
C PRO A 139 -16.80 -1.71 -2.19
N GLY A 140 -16.10 -0.66 -1.81
CA GLY A 140 -15.05 -0.76 -0.80
C GLY A 140 -15.61 -0.98 0.60
N VAL A 141 -14.83 -1.68 1.43
CA VAL A 141 -15.07 -1.81 2.87
C VAL A 141 -14.30 -0.69 3.58
N PRO A 142 -14.96 0.14 4.42
CA PRO A 142 -14.26 1.12 5.25
C PRO A 142 -13.28 0.45 6.22
N VAL A 143 -12.02 0.92 6.23
CA VAL A 143 -10.99 0.44 7.14
C VAL A 143 -10.53 1.57 8.04
N PRO A 144 -10.98 1.66 9.30
CA PRO A 144 -10.61 2.75 10.20
C PRO A 144 -9.14 2.67 10.64
N ALA A 145 -8.59 3.78 11.13
CA ALA A 145 -7.18 3.91 11.46
C ALA A 145 -6.69 2.94 12.55
N ASP A 146 -7.52 2.61 13.53
CA ASP A 146 -7.24 1.59 14.54
C ASP A 146 -7.08 0.19 13.92
N ARG A 147 -7.95 -0.16 12.97
CA ARG A 147 -7.83 -1.42 12.23
C ARG A 147 -6.58 -1.46 11.35
N VAL A 148 -6.21 -0.36 10.70
CA VAL A 148 -4.94 -0.27 9.95
C VAL A 148 -3.75 -0.51 10.88
N ARG A 149 -3.70 0.15 12.05
CA ARG A 149 -2.63 -0.06 13.04
C ARG A 149 -2.54 -1.51 13.50
N GLU A 150 -3.68 -2.11 13.87
CA GLU A 150 -3.73 -3.51 14.29
C GLU A 150 -3.14 -4.44 13.24
N LEU A 151 -3.54 -4.26 11.97
CA LEU A 151 -3.08 -5.10 10.86
C LEU A 151 -1.59 -4.92 10.56
N THR A 152 -1.07 -3.71 10.67
CA THR A 152 0.36 -3.41 10.45
C THR A 152 1.23 -3.86 11.62
N ASP A 153 0.71 -3.83 12.84
CA ASP A 153 1.39 -4.31 14.04
C ASP A 153 1.46 -5.84 14.07
N ALA A 154 0.41 -6.51 13.60
CA ALA A 154 0.34 -7.97 13.47
C ALA A 154 1.11 -8.52 12.25
N ALA A 155 1.62 -7.67 11.37
CA ALA A 155 2.32 -8.11 10.17
C ALA A 155 3.61 -8.87 10.53
N VAL A 156 3.86 -9.99 9.84
CA VAL A 156 5.09 -10.78 9.97
C VAL A 156 5.89 -10.64 8.69
N ARG A 157 7.15 -10.24 8.79
CA ARG A 157 8.01 -10.05 7.62
C ARG A 157 8.27 -11.38 6.94
N ARG A 158 7.95 -11.46 5.64
CA ARG A 158 8.17 -12.60 4.76
C ARG A 158 9.22 -12.24 3.70
N PRO A 159 9.82 -13.22 3.00
CA PRO A 159 10.63 -12.94 1.82
C PRO A 159 9.88 -12.04 0.83
N ALA A 160 10.57 -11.03 0.30
CA ALA A 160 9.97 -10.09 -0.64
C ALA A 160 9.53 -10.84 -1.91
N GLY A 161 8.31 -10.57 -2.38
CA GLY A 161 7.79 -11.20 -3.59
C GLY A 161 7.36 -12.66 -3.45
N GLU A 162 7.21 -13.19 -2.22
CA GLU A 162 6.58 -14.50 -1.99
C GLU A 162 5.14 -14.54 -2.51
N VAL A 163 4.43 -13.42 -2.40
CA VAL A 163 3.06 -13.27 -2.92
C VAL A 163 3.08 -12.89 -4.39
N ARG A 164 2.42 -13.70 -5.21
CA ARG A 164 2.25 -13.43 -6.65
C ARG A 164 1.33 -12.24 -6.88
N GLY A 165 1.64 -11.45 -7.90
CA GLY A 165 0.73 -10.42 -8.39
C GLY A 165 -0.47 -11.09 -9.03
N THR A 166 -1.68 -10.82 -8.54
CA THR A 166 -2.95 -11.37 -9.05
C THR A 166 -3.28 -10.98 -10.50
N LEU A 167 -2.38 -10.24 -11.17
CA LEU A 167 -2.51 -9.77 -12.56
C LEU A 167 -1.60 -10.52 -13.55
N ALA A 168 -0.70 -11.41 -13.09
CA ALA A 168 0.10 -12.23 -13.98
C ALA A 168 -0.76 -13.41 -14.48
N ARG A 169 -1.14 -13.37 -15.76
CA ARG A 169 -1.79 -14.49 -16.46
C ARG A 169 -0.70 -15.34 -17.11
N ASP A 170 -0.76 -16.64 -16.91
CA ASP A 170 -0.21 -17.63 -17.85
C ASP A 170 -1.13 -17.76 -19.07
#